data_AF-V2TLF9-F1
#
_entry.id   AF-V2TLF9-F1
#
_cell.length_a   1.000
_cell.length_b   1.000
_cell.length_c   1.000
_cell.angle_alpha   90.00
_cell.angle_beta   90.00
_cell.angle_gamma   90.00
#
_symmetry.space_group_name_H-M   'P 1'
#
loop_
_entity.id
_entity.type
_entity.pdbx_description
1 polymer ?
#
loop_
_entity_poly.entity_id
_entity_poly.type
_entity_poly.pdbx_seq_one_letter_code
_entity_poly.pdbx_strand_id
1 'polypeptide(L)'
;MTFTEEQKEKILYILKILACAMIVTLLAICIDKDHVSNFFLWSSLTAFFTIQYDANSPVNFNQVTGNLIGSSIGVIIWLLVSQLSKEHTYINIEYLLLIVGIVLTTVTCILLKHAEYCGIALSGLLIVTVYDVSHNTFHGALLRILFCAVGCLIAYIIDMASRRIVKNHIDKEA
;
A
#
# COMPACT_ATOMS: atom_id res chain seq x y z
N MET A 1 26.57 15.09 23.92
CA MET A 1 25.19 15.61 23.81
C MET A 1 24.28 14.39 23.78
N THR A 2 23.59 14.08 24.87
CA THR A 2 22.69 12.93 24.96
C THR A 2 21.34 13.32 24.37
N PHE A 3 20.90 12.61 23.32
CA PHE A 3 19.57 12.79 22.74
C PHE A 3 18.50 12.32 23.72
N THR A 4 17.34 13.01 23.75
CA THR A 4 16.17 12.52 24.50
C THR A 4 15.57 11.29 23.82
N GLU A 5 14.85 10.44 24.56
CA GLU A 5 14.22 9.23 23.99
C GLU A 5 13.27 9.56 22.83
N GLU A 6 12.50 10.65 22.95
CA GLU A 6 11.63 11.13 21.88
C GLU A 6 12.43 11.52 20.61
N GLN A 7 13.61 12.13 20.76
CA GLN A 7 14.47 12.45 19.62
C GLN A 7 15.03 11.19 18.96
N LYS A 8 15.39 10.17 19.76
CA LYS A 8 15.88 8.89 19.23
C LYS A 8 14.81 8.17 18.40
N GLU A 9 13.56 8.14 18.88
CA GLU A 9 12.44 7.55 18.14
C GLU A 9 12.18 8.27 16.81
N LYS A 10 12.18 9.62 16.83
CA LYS A 10 12.06 10.42 15.60
C LYS A 10 13.14 10.10 14.58
N ILE A 11 14.40 10.09 15.04
CA ILE A 11 15.55 9.79 14.17
C ILE A 11 15.42 8.37 13.62
N LEU A 12 15.08 7.39 14.45
CA LEU A 12 14.90 6.00 14.03
C LEU A 12 13.80 5.87 12.97
N TYR A 13 12.65 6.52 13.18
CA TYR A 13 11.56 6.54 12.20
C TYR A 13 12.01 7.12 10.86
N ILE A 14 12.69 8.27 10.87
CA ILE A 14 13.22 8.90 9.65
C ILE A 14 14.22 7.97 8.95
N LEU A 15 15.11 7.32 9.69
CA LEU A 15 16.07 6.37 9.15
C LEU A 15 15.38 5.15 8.50
N LYS A 16 14.31 4.63 9.11
CA LYS A 16 13.50 3.55 8.50
C LYS A 16 12.89 3.98 7.17
N ILE A 17 12.31 5.19 7.11
CA ILE A 17 11.73 5.74 5.88
C ILE A 17 12.80 5.93 4.79
N LEU A 18 13.96 6.51 5.13
CA LEU A 18 15.06 6.69 4.19
C LEU A 18 15.62 5.35 3.70
N ALA A 19 15.73 4.35 4.58
CA ALA A 19 16.13 3.00 4.19
C ALA A 19 15.12 2.38 3.22
N CYS A 20 13.80 2.55 3.46
CA CYS A 20 12.76 2.07 2.55
C CYS A 20 12.92 2.73 1.17
N ALA A 21 13.06 4.06 1.15
CA ALA A 21 13.22 4.82 -0.08
C ALA A 21 14.46 4.37 -0.87
N MET A 22 15.60 4.17 -0.20
CA MET A 22 16.82 3.68 -0.84
C MET A 22 16.63 2.29 -1.45
N ILE A 23 16.10 1.31 -0.70
CA ILE A 23 15.90 -0.06 -1.19
C ILE A 23 14.93 -0.07 -2.37
N VAL A 24 13.79 0.62 -2.26
CA VAL A 24 12.81 0.69 -3.34
C VAL A 24 13.40 1.37 -4.57
N THR A 25 14.19 2.44 -4.40
CA THR A 25 14.86 3.11 -5.53
C THR A 25 15.85 2.18 -6.23
N LEU A 26 16.69 1.47 -5.47
CA LEU A 26 17.66 0.53 -6.04
C LEU A 26 16.95 -0.59 -6.82
N LEU A 27 15.86 -1.15 -6.27
CA LEU A 27 15.05 -2.14 -6.96
C LEU A 27 14.38 -1.57 -8.21
N ALA A 28 13.88 -0.33 -8.15
CA ALA A 28 13.26 0.33 -9.30
C ALA A 28 14.25 0.51 -10.46
N ILE A 29 15.49 0.93 -10.17
CA ILE A 29 16.55 1.05 -11.18
C ILE A 29 16.86 -0.30 -11.85
N CYS A 30 16.78 -1.40 -11.08
CA CYS A 30 17.04 -2.74 -11.61
C CYS A 30 15.87 -3.31 -12.43
N ILE A 31 14.63 -3.09 -11.99
CA ILE A 31 13.45 -3.84 -12.43
C ILE A 31 12.49 -3.00 -13.30
N ASP A 32 12.42 -1.68 -13.09
CA ASP A 32 11.43 -0.77 -13.69
C ASP A 32 12.12 0.32 -14.54
N LYS A 33 13.01 -0.11 -15.46
CA LYS A 33 13.81 0.82 -16.29
C LYS A 33 12.97 1.73 -17.18
N ASP A 34 11.80 1.25 -17.61
CA ASP A 34 10.92 1.99 -18.51
C ASP A 34 9.82 2.77 -17.76
N HIS A 35 9.77 2.69 -16.42
CA HIS A 35 8.78 3.32 -15.53
C HIS A 35 7.30 3.01 -15.83
N VAL A 36 7.03 2.08 -16.75
CA VAL A 36 5.67 1.72 -17.20
C VAL A 36 4.89 1.05 -16.07
N SER A 37 5.58 0.35 -15.15
CA SER A 37 4.91 -0.44 -14.12
C SER A 37 4.49 0.39 -12.90
N ASN A 38 5.01 1.62 -12.74
CA ASN A 38 4.83 2.42 -11.53
C ASN A 38 5.31 1.70 -10.25
N PHE A 39 6.29 0.79 -10.37
CA PHE A 39 6.83 0.02 -9.24
C PHE A 39 7.31 0.93 -8.11
N PHE A 40 8.07 1.96 -8.47
CA PHE A 40 8.61 2.91 -7.50
C PHE A 40 7.51 3.59 -6.69
N LEU A 41 6.46 4.06 -7.37
CA LEU A 41 5.35 4.79 -6.74
C LEU A 41 4.61 3.90 -5.74
N TRP A 42 4.15 2.74 -6.19
CA TRP A 42 3.29 1.87 -5.37
C TRP A 42 4.05 1.21 -4.22
N SER A 43 5.28 0.76 -4.48
CA SER A 43 6.12 0.17 -3.43
C SER A 43 6.51 1.21 -2.38
N SER A 44 6.85 2.45 -2.78
CA SER A 44 7.24 3.51 -1.85
C SER A 44 6.08 3.96 -0.97
N LEU A 45 4.92 4.29 -1.58
CA LEU A 45 3.72 4.69 -0.83
C LEU A 45 3.36 3.63 0.21
N THR A 46 3.36 2.37 -0.22
CA THR A 46 3.00 1.26 0.65
C THR A 46 4.04 1.07 1.76
N ALA A 47 5.33 1.13 1.45
CA ALA A 47 6.39 1.02 2.46
C ALA A 47 6.29 2.14 3.51
N PHE A 48 6.10 3.38 3.07
CA PHE A 48 6.02 4.55 3.96
C PHE A 48 4.82 4.49 4.89
N PHE A 49 3.65 4.11 4.38
CA PHE A 49 2.45 3.98 5.21
C PHE A 49 2.45 2.72 6.11
N THR A 50 3.33 1.76 5.81
CA THR A 50 3.48 0.53 6.60
C THR A 50 4.41 0.73 7.80
N ILE A 51 5.44 1.57 7.69
CA ILE A 51 6.32 1.90 8.82
C ILE A 51 5.54 2.74 9.85
N GLN A 52 5.61 2.32 11.11
CA GLN A 52 5.04 3.04 12.25
C GLN A 52 6.06 3.99 12.86
N TYR A 53 5.59 5.14 13.34
CA TYR A 53 6.40 6.09 14.10
C TYR A 53 6.83 5.50 15.46
N ASP A 54 5.91 4.84 16.15
CA ASP A 54 6.20 4.16 17.41
C ASP A 54 7.18 3.01 17.19
N ALA A 55 8.33 3.07 17.87
CA ALA A 55 9.39 2.08 17.78
C ALA A 55 8.98 0.70 18.36
N ASN A 56 7.95 0.67 19.20
CA ASN A 56 7.43 -0.55 19.84
C ASN A 56 6.27 -1.17 19.06
N SER A 57 5.53 -0.40 18.27
CA SER A 57 4.42 -0.92 17.47
C SER A 57 4.89 -1.59 16.18
N PRO A 58 4.57 -2.87 15.90
CA PRO A 58 4.99 -3.56 14.68
C PRO A 58 4.47 -2.87 13.42
N VAL A 59 5.01 -3.25 12.26
CA VAL A 59 4.55 -2.68 10.98
C VAL A 59 3.05 -2.82 10.77
N ASN A 60 2.49 -1.83 10.08
CA ASN A 60 1.06 -1.68 9.87
C ASN A 60 0.53 -2.60 8.75
N PHE A 61 0.37 -3.89 9.03
CA PHE A 61 -0.17 -4.89 8.08
C PHE A 61 -1.59 -4.59 7.59
N ASN A 62 -2.27 -3.67 8.26
CA ASN A 62 -3.51 -3.03 7.86
C ASN A 62 -3.44 -2.49 6.42
N GLN A 63 -2.27 -1.98 6.01
CA GLN A 63 -2.03 -1.50 4.66
C GLN A 63 -2.08 -2.61 3.61
N VAL A 64 -1.48 -3.78 3.88
CA VAL A 64 -1.57 -4.94 2.99
C VAL A 64 -3.01 -5.37 2.86
N THR A 65 -3.68 -5.56 4.00
CA THR A 65 -5.02 -6.14 4.07
C THR A 65 -6.04 -5.21 3.40
N GLY A 66 -6.00 -3.92 3.73
CA GLY A 66 -6.86 -2.91 3.09
C GLY A 66 -6.63 -2.84 1.58
N ASN A 67 -5.37 -2.75 1.14
CA ASN A 67 -5.06 -2.73 -0.30
C ASN A 67 -5.51 -4.01 -0.99
N LEU A 68 -5.37 -5.19 -0.37
CA LEU A 68 -5.81 -6.46 -0.96
C LEU A 68 -7.33 -6.50 -1.14
N ILE A 69 -8.10 -6.14 -0.10
CA ILE A 69 -9.57 -6.11 -0.15
C ILE A 69 -10.02 -5.11 -1.23
N GLY A 70 -9.53 -3.88 -1.15
CA GLY A 70 -9.88 -2.80 -2.07
C GLY A 70 -9.55 -3.11 -3.52
N SER A 71 -8.34 -3.62 -3.77
CA SER A 71 -7.90 -3.98 -5.13
C SER A 71 -8.72 -5.13 -5.70
N SER A 72 -9.02 -6.15 -4.88
CA SER A 72 -9.78 -7.33 -5.34
C SER A 72 -11.18 -6.92 -5.80
N ILE A 73 -11.87 -6.11 -5.00
CA ILE A 73 -13.20 -5.59 -5.37
C ILE A 73 -13.07 -4.62 -6.56
N GLY A 74 -12.03 -3.79 -6.59
CA GLY A 74 -11.76 -2.86 -7.69
C GLY A 74 -11.59 -3.56 -9.03
N VAL A 75 -10.88 -4.69 -9.05
CA VAL A 75 -10.73 -5.53 -10.26
C VAL A 75 -12.07 -6.06 -10.73
N ILE A 76 -12.93 -6.53 -9.81
CA ILE A 76 -14.27 -7.03 -10.14
C ILE A 76 -15.13 -5.91 -10.75
N ILE A 77 -15.16 -4.73 -10.11
CA ILE A 77 -15.92 -3.58 -10.61
C ILE A 77 -15.39 -3.12 -11.96
N TRP A 78 -14.07 -3.07 -12.13
CA TRP A 78 -13.45 -2.72 -13.40
C TRP A 78 -13.84 -3.67 -14.53
N LEU A 79 -13.85 -4.99 -14.28
CA LEU A 79 -14.28 -5.97 -15.27
C LEU A 79 -15.75 -5.75 -15.68
N LEU A 80 -16.62 -5.46 -14.71
CA LEU A 80 -18.02 -5.12 -14.98
C LEU A 80 -18.14 -3.84 -15.82
N VAL A 81 -17.39 -2.80 -15.48
CA VAL A 81 -17.33 -1.55 -16.25
C VAL A 81 -16.85 -1.83 -17.68
N SER A 82 -15.78 -2.59 -17.86
CA SER A 82 -15.20 -2.92 -19.17
C SER A 82 -16.15 -3.73 -20.06
N GLN A 83 -16.98 -4.58 -19.47
CA GLN A 83 -17.98 -5.35 -20.21
C GLN A 83 -19.21 -4.50 -20.57
N LEU A 84 -19.71 -3.70 -19.62
CA LEU A 84 -20.96 -2.95 -19.78
C LEU A 84 -20.78 -1.63 -20.55
N SER A 85 -19.61 -1.00 -20.48
CA SER A 85 -19.31 0.25 -21.20
C SER A 85 -19.24 0.04 -22.73
N LYS A 86 -18.91 -1.17 -23.19
CA LYS A 86 -18.91 -1.56 -24.62
C LYS A 86 -20.29 -1.48 -25.29
N GLU A 87 -21.36 -1.61 -24.52
CA GLU A 87 -22.73 -1.54 -25.04
C GLU A 87 -23.18 -0.08 -25.29
N HIS A 88 -22.34 0.93 -24.97
CA HIS A 88 -22.53 2.36 -25.29
C HIS A 88 -23.90 2.98 -24.97
N THR A 89 -24.74 2.35 -24.14
CA THR A 89 -26.15 2.80 -24.01
C THR A 89 -26.39 3.74 -22.82
N TYR A 90 -25.48 3.82 -21.82
CA TYR A 90 -25.75 4.58 -20.59
C TYR A 90 -24.51 5.33 -20.05
N ILE A 91 -24.53 6.66 -20.19
CA ILE A 91 -23.49 7.60 -19.76
C ILE A 91 -23.23 7.58 -18.22
N ASN A 92 -24.09 6.92 -17.42
CA ASN A 92 -24.00 6.93 -15.95
C ASN A 92 -23.69 5.56 -15.32
N ILE A 93 -23.49 4.50 -16.11
CA ILE A 93 -23.33 3.14 -15.56
C ILE A 93 -21.99 2.97 -14.82
N GLU A 94 -20.94 3.67 -15.25
CA GLU A 94 -19.61 3.60 -14.65
C GLU A 94 -19.61 4.19 -13.24
N TYR A 95 -20.23 5.35 -13.04
CA TYR A 95 -20.38 5.97 -11.72
C TYR A 95 -21.28 5.14 -10.80
N LEU A 96 -22.33 4.50 -11.34
CA LEU A 96 -23.16 3.59 -10.55
C LEU A 96 -22.36 2.37 -10.07
N LEU A 97 -21.57 1.76 -10.96
CA LEU A 97 -20.69 0.63 -10.62
C LEU A 97 -19.61 1.03 -9.61
N LEU A 98 -19.10 2.25 -9.68
CA LEU A 98 -18.18 2.80 -8.68
C LEU A 98 -18.85 2.88 -7.29
N ILE A 99 -20.07 3.41 -7.22
CA ILE A 99 -20.85 3.48 -5.97
C ILE A 99 -21.10 2.06 -5.43
N VAL A 100 -21.46 1.11 -6.29
CA VAL A 100 -21.60 -0.30 -5.91
C VAL A 100 -20.29 -0.84 -5.35
N GLY A 101 -19.15 -0.55 -5.98
CA GLY A 101 -17.82 -0.91 -5.48
C GLY A 101 -17.53 -0.36 -4.09
N ILE A 102 -17.85 0.91 -3.84
CA ILE A 102 -17.68 1.56 -2.53
C ILE A 102 -18.51 0.86 -1.46
N VAL A 103 -19.79 0.58 -1.77
CA VAL A 103 -20.70 -0.13 -0.85
C VAL A 103 -20.18 -1.55 -0.57
N LEU A 104 -19.83 -2.31 -1.60
CA LEU A 104 -19.31 -3.68 -1.45
C LEU A 104 -18.02 -3.72 -0.64
N THR A 105 -17.10 -2.78 -0.87
CA THR A 105 -15.84 -2.67 -0.11
C THR A 105 -16.12 -2.37 1.35
N THR A 106 -17.00 -1.41 1.63
CA THR A 106 -17.38 -1.03 2.99
C THR A 106 -18.03 -2.20 3.73
N VAL A 107 -19.00 -2.87 3.11
CA VAL A 107 -19.68 -4.05 3.67
C VAL A 107 -18.68 -5.18 3.92
N THR A 108 -17.76 -5.44 2.99
CA THR A 108 -16.73 -6.47 3.14
C THR A 108 -15.83 -6.19 4.34
N CYS A 109 -15.36 -4.95 4.50
CA CYS A 109 -14.56 -4.55 5.67
C CYS A 109 -15.33 -4.75 7.00
N ILE A 110 -16.62 -4.43 7.03
CA ILE A 110 -17.45 -4.62 8.23
C ILE A 110 -17.66 -6.11 8.52
N LEU A 111 -18.01 -6.92 7.51
CA LEU A 111 -18.26 -8.36 7.68
C LEU A 111 -17.00 -9.12 8.13
N LEU A 112 -15.82 -8.69 7.66
CA LEU A 112 -14.53 -9.24 8.07
C LEU A 112 -14.04 -8.67 9.41
N LYS A 113 -14.81 -7.79 10.07
CA LYS A 113 -14.44 -7.13 11.33
C LYS A 113 -13.12 -6.32 11.24
N HIS A 114 -12.87 -5.72 10.09
CA HIS A 114 -11.70 -4.89 9.78
C HIS A 114 -12.11 -3.48 9.34
N ALA A 115 -12.99 -2.84 10.13
CA ALA A 115 -13.52 -1.51 9.83
C ALA A 115 -12.43 -0.43 9.81
N GLU A 116 -11.39 -0.62 10.62
CA GLU A 116 -10.24 0.26 10.76
C GLU A 116 -9.38 0.34 9.47
N TYR A 117 -9.54 -0.58 8.50
CA TYR A 117 -8.86 -0.54 7.20
C TYR A 117 -9.77 -0.09 6.06
N CYS A 118 -11.03 0.26 6.34
CA CYS A 118 -12.02 0.59 5.33
C CYS A 118 -11.56 1.76 4.43
N GLY A 119 -10.96 2.80 5.01
CA GLY A 119 -10.39 3.91 4.23
C GLY A 119 -9.30 3.45 3.26
N ILE A 120 -8.38 2.59 3.72
CA ILE A 120 -7.31 2.02 2.89
C ILE A 120 -7.91 1.17 1.76
N ALA A 121 -8.91 0.34 2.07
CA ALA A 121 -9.59 -0.48 1.08
C ALA A 121 -10.34 0.36 0.04
N LEU A 122 -11.02 1.43 0.46
CA LEU A 122 -11.68 2.35 -0.48
C LEU A 122 -10.67 3.09 -1.37
N SER A 123 -9.51 3.51 -0.84
CA SER A 123 -8.42 4.03 -1.66
C SER A 123 -7.92 2.98 -2.65
N GLY A 124 -7.76 1.74 -2.20
CA GLY A 124 -7.40 0.59 -3.03
C GLY A 124 -8.38 0.39 -4.19
N LEU A 125 -9.69 0.42 -3.92
CA LEU A 125 -10.75 0.34 -4.93
C LEU A 125 -10.60 1.44 -5.99
N LEU A 126 -10.57 2.71 -5.56
CA LEU A 126 -10.56 3.87 -6.46
C LEU A 126 -9.34 3.89 -7.37
N ILE A 127 -8.19 3.46 -6.86
CA ILE A 127 -6.97 3.37 -7.68
C ILE A 127 -7.18 2.36 -8.83
N VAL A 128 -7.72 1.17 -8.58
CA VAL A 128 -7.98 0.21 -9.66
C VAL A 128 -9.03 0.74 -10.65
N THR A 129 -10.11 1.33 -10.13
CA THR A 129 -11.27 1.68 -10.96
C THR A 129 -11.19 3.05 -11.64
N VAL A 130 -10.31 3.94 -11.21
CA VAL A 130 -10.17 5.29 -11.79
C VAL A 130 -8.77 5.49 -12.38
N TYR A 131 -7.72 5.17 -11.62
CA TYR A 131 -6.35 5.42 -12.05
C TYR A 131 -5.89 4.40 -13.10
N ASP A 132 -6.04 3.10 -12.84
CA ASP A 132 -5.58 2.06 -13.76
C ASP A 132 -6.46 1.92 -15.03
N VAL A 133 -7.72 2.37 -14.96
CA VAL A 133 -8.61 2.47 -16.13
C VAL A 133 -8.14 3.53 -17.10
N SER A 134 -7.70 4.67 -16.58
CA SER A 134 -7.12 5.76 -17.39
C SER A 134 -5.83 5.32 -18.11
N HIS A 135 -5.18 4.26 -17.62
CA HIS A 135 -3.96 3.66 -18.19
C HIS A 135 -4.21 2.29 -18.89
N ASN A 136 -5.48 1.89 -19.05
CA ASN A 136 -5.95 0.79 -19.89
C ASN A 136 -5.26 -0.59 -19.74
N THR A 137 -4.72 -0.97 -18.57
CA THR A 137 -4.12 -2.30 -18.42
C THR A 137 -4.52 -3.00 -17.12
N PHE A 138 -5.28 -4.09 -17.26
CA PHE A 138 -5.50 -5.10 -16.20
C PHE A 138 -4.18 -5.54 -15.55
N HIS A 139 -3.13 -5.58 -16.35
CA HIS A 139 -1.78 -5.88 -15.90
C HIS A 139 -1.28 -4.87 -14.85
N GLY A 140 -1.57 -3.58 -15.02
CA GLY A 140 -1.22 -2.54 -14.05
C GLY A 140 -1.87 -2.75 -12.69
N ALA A 141 -3.17 -3.07 -12.67
CA ALA A 141 -3.90 -3.32 -11.42
C ALA A 141 -3.35 -4.53 -10.64
N LEU A 142 -3.00 -5.62 -11.34
CA LEU A 142 -2.38 -6.80 -10.73
C LEU A 142 -0.94 -6.52 -10.26
N LEU A 143 -0.15 -5.83 -11.07
CA LEU A 143 1.21 -5.42 -10.71
C LEU A 143 1.19 -4.52 -9.47
N ARG A 144 0.20 -3.64 -9.33
CA ARG A 144 0.05 -2.81 -8.14
C ARG A 144 -0.10 -3.64 -6.87
N ILE A 145 -0.96 -4.66 -6.86
CA ILE A 145 -1.12 -5.55 -5.69
C ILE A 145 0.24 -6.16 -5.32
N LEU A 146 0.98 -6.63 -6.33
CA LEU A 146 2.32 -7.19 -6.14
C LEU A 146 3.30 -6.14 -5.59
N PHE A 147 3.29 -4.91 -6.10
CA PHE A 147 4.19 -3.84 -5.68
C PHE A 147 3.86 -3.34 -4.27
N CYS A 148 2.58 -3.25 -3.91
CA CYS A 148 2.15 -3.03 -2.53
C CYS A 148 2.69 -4.13 -1.61
N ALA A 149 2.58 -5.41 -2.00
CA ALA A 149 3.13 -6.51 -1.22
C ALA A 149 4.66 -6.41 -1.06
N VAL A 150 5.39 -6.05 -2.13
CA VAL A 150 6.85 -5.81 -2.07
C VAL A 150 7.18 -4.64 -1.14
N GLY A 151 6.47 -3.52 -1.24
CA GLY A 151 6.64 -2.36 -0.35
C GLY A 151 6.45 -2.71 1.12
N CYS A 152 5.42 -3.49 1.45
CA CYS A 152 5.20 -3.98 2.81
C CYS A 152 6.30 -4.94 3.28
N LEU A 153 6.78 -5.83 2.41
CA LEU A 153 7.89 -6.73 2.73
C LEU A 153 9.17 -5.95 3.05
N ILE A 154 9.49 -4.92 2.26
CA ILE A 154 10.64 -4.03 2.49
C ILE A 154 10.50 -3.33 3.84
N ALA A 155 9.33 -2.73 4.10
CA ALA A 155 9.05 -2.06 5.38
C ALA A 155 9.18 -3.03 6.58
N TYR A 156 8.65 -4.24 6.45
CA TYR A 156 8.78 -5.29 7.47
C TYR A 156 10.24 -5.65 7.76
N ILE A 157 11.04 -5.89 6.71
CA ILE A 157 12.46 -6.24 6.86
C ILE A 157 13.23 -5.10 7.54
N ILE A 158 12.99 -3.85 7.15
CA ILE A 158 13.66 -2.69 7.73
C ILE A 158 13.26 -2.50 9.20
N ASP A 159 11.97 -2.58 9.51
CA ASP A 159 11.49 -2.45 10.88
C ASP A 159 12.09 -3.56 11.77
N MET A 160 12.07 -4.80 11.31
CA MET A 160 12.68 -5.94 12.00
C MET A 160 14.19 -5.78 12.21
N ALA A 161 14.93 -5.33 11.19
CA ALA A 161 16.37 -5.09 11.29
C ALA A 161 16.68 -3.97 12.28
N SER A 162 15.94 -2.87 12.22
CA SER A 162 16.14 -1.71 13.09
C SER A 162 15.91 -2.03 14.57
N ARG A 163 14.86 -2.79 14.89
CA ARG A 163 14.58 -3.24 16.27
C ARG A 163 15.68 -4.13 16.82
N ARG A 164 16.21 -5.04 15.98
CA ARG A 164 17.33 -5.90 16.36
C ARG A 164 18.59 -5.09 16.65
N ILE A 165 18.89 -4.07 15.85
CA ILE A 165 20.05 -3.18 16.07
C ILE A 165 19.90 -2.42 17.39
N VAL A 166 18.72 -1.82 17.63
CA VAL A 166 18.45 -1.06 18.87
C VAL A 166 18.55 -1.97 20.10
N LYS A 167 17.93 -3.15 20.07
CA LYS A 167 17.98 -4.12 21.18
C LYS A 167 19.41 -4.55 21.49
N ASN A 168 20.18 -4.91 20.47
CA ASN A 168 21.57 -5.33 20.63
C ASN A 168 22.50 -4.21 21.13
N HIS A 169 22.12 -2.94 20.97
CA HIS A 169 22.87 -1.81 21.51
C HIS A 169 22.59 -1.63 23.01
N ILE A 170 21.34 -1.72 23.42
CA ILE A 170 20.92 -1.66 24.83
C ILE A 170 21.55 -2.81 25.64
N ASP A 171 21.50 -4.03 25.12
CA ASP A 171 22.06 -5.22 25.78
C ASP A 171 23.60 -5.16 25.93
N LYS A 172 24.29 -4.26 25.21
CA LYS A 172 25.75 -4.04 25.32
C LYS A 172 26.13 -2.91 26.28
N GLU A 173 25.19 -2.04 26.63
CA GLU A 173 25.39 -0.93 27.57
C GLU A 173 24.93 -1.25 29.00
N ALA A 174 24.24 -2.39 29.19
CA ALA A 174 23.82 -2.95 30.48
C ALA A 174 24.85 -3.95 31.05
#